data_AF-A0A954GSI9-F1
#
_entry.id   AF-A0A954GSI9-F1
#
_cell.length_a   1.000
_cell.length_b   1.000
_cell.length_c   1.000
_cell.angle_alpha   90.00
_cell.angle_beta   90.00
_cell.angle_gamma   90.00
#
_symmetry.space_group_name_H-M   'P 1'
#
loop_
_entity.id
_entity.type
_entity.pdbx_description
1 polymer ?
#
loop_
_entity_poly.entity_id
_entity_poly.type
_entity_poly.pdbx_seq_one_letter_code
_entity_poly.pdbx_strand_id
1 'polypeptide(L)'
;HEFPGMTDSVYDLSQPWNSSHNLDAGRRHRHGRCDFQPLAVLGPCAAWQEQVTRSYADLTDGASNVVMAIAVRGSGVDFHEPKDLVLREDELTLDGQQLDTSQELFLLLADGSVRYYSDGIPKEVLYPMLTIDGGEKVDWDY
;
A
#
# COMPACT_ATOMS: atom_id res chain seq x y z
N HIS A 1 16.47 19.72 -27.54
CA HIS A 1 17.10 19.19 -26.32
C HIS A 1 16.85 17.69 -26.32
N GLU A 2 17.78 16.92 -26.88
CA GLU A 2 17.78 15.46 -26.79
C GLU A 2 18.43 15.10 -25.45
N PHE A 3 17.79 14.23 -24.67
CA PHE A 3 18.37 13.70 -23.43
C PHE A 3 19.42 12.65 -23.81
N PRO A 4 20.72 12.92 -23.63
CA PRO A 4 21.76 11.94 -23.95
C PRO A 4 21.80 10.91 -22.82
N GLY A 5 21.61 9.62 -23.14
CA GLY A 5 21.94 8.53 -22.23
C GLY A 5 20.79 7.95 -21.41
N MET A 6 19.59 7.82 -21.97
CA MET A 6 18.62 6.86 -21.44
C MET A 6 19.13 5.46 -21.78
N THR A 7 19.97 4.91 -20.89
CA THR A 7 20.52 3.56 -21.03
C THR A 7 19.38 2.57 -21.19
N ASP A 8 19.51 1.64 -22.13
CA ASP A 8 18.59 0.52 -22.29
C ASP A 8 18.19 -0.04 -20.94
N SER A 9 16.89 -0.25 -20.75
CA SER A 9 16.37 -0.86 -19.54
C SER A 9 17.10 -2.18 -19.30
N VAL A 10 17.65 -2.38 -18.10
CA VAL A 10 18.22 -3.67 -17.70
C VAL A 10 17.19 -4.80 -17.67
N TYR A 11 15.90 -4.45 -17.69
CA TYR A 11 14.81 -5.40 -17.81
C TYR A 11 14.70 -5.91 -19.24
N ASP A 12 14.64 -7.23 -19.38
CA ASP A 12 14.25 -7.86 -20.62
C ASP A 12 12.72 -7.86 -20.71
N LEU A 13 12.19 -6.93 -21.50
CA LEU A 13 10.74 -6.76 -21.70
C LEU A 13 10.11 -7.89 -22.53
N SER A 14 10.91 -8.80 -23.09
CA SER A 14 10.41 -10.01 -23.75
C SER A 14 10.12 -11.15 -22.76
N GLN A 15 10.56 -11.00 -21.50
CA GLN A 15 10.32 -11.97 -20.43
C GLN A 15 9.27 -11.46 -19.44
N PRO A 16 8.56 -12.36 -18.71
CA PRO A 16 7.73 -11.98 -17.59
C PRO A 16 8.49 -11.14 -16.56
N TRP A 17 7.79 -10.23 -15.87
CA TRP A 17 8.39 -9.35 -14.86
C TRP A 17 9.07 -10.13 -13.71
N ASN A 18 8.59 -11.34 -13.42
CA ASN A 18 9.10 -12.23 -12.39
C ASN A 18 10.11 -13.28 -12.91
N SER A 19 10.69 -13.10 -14.11
CA SER A 19 11.78 -13.98 -14.59
C SER A 19 13.03 -13.83 -13.72
N SER A 20 13.90 -14.86 -13.69
CA SER A 20 15.16 -14.79 -12.92
C SER A 20 16.05 -13.62 -13.36
N HIS A 21 16.09 -13.33 -14.67
CA HIS A 21 16.80 -12.16 -15.22
C HIS A 21 16.21 -10.84 -14.71
N ASN A 22 14.90 -10.66 -14.82
CA ASN A 22 14.23 -9.40 -14.42
C ASN A 22 14.26 -9.17 -12.91
N LEU A 23 14.16 -10.24 -12.11
CA LEU A 23 14.35 -10.17 -10.65
C LEU A 23 15.78 -9.75 -10.29
N ASP A 24 16.78 -10.31 -10.97
CA ASP A 24 18.18 -9.95 -10.74
C ASP A 24 18.51 -8.53 -11.22
N ALA A 25 17.94 -8.11 -12.35
CA ALA A 25 18.02 -6.73 -12.85
C ALA A 25 17.43 -5.73 -11.84
N GLY A 26 16.27 -6.05 -11.26
CA GLY A 26 15.65 -5.25 -10.20
C GLY A 26 16.52 -5.14 -8.94
N ARG A 27 17.06 -6.26 -8.45
CA ARG A 27 17.97 -6.27 -7.30
C ARG A 27 19.21 -5.40 -7.52
N ARG A 28 19.76 -5.39 -8.75
CA ARG A 28 20.93 -4.59 -9.13
C ARG A 28 20.61 -3.10 -9.28
N HIS A 29 19.40 -2.78 -9.73
CA HIS A 29 18.89 -1.41 -9.80
C HIS A 29 18.06 -1.05 -8.57
N ARG A 30 18.73 -1.00 -7.40
CA ARG A 30 18.23 -0.17 -6.30
C ARG A 30 18.34 1.30 -6.70
N HIS A 31 17.41 1.76 -7.54
CA HIS A 31 17.14 3.19 -7.65
C HIS A 31 16.92 3.70 -6.23
N GLY A 32 17.62 4.78 -5.87
CA GLY A 32 17.82 5.21 -4.48
C GLY A 32 16.58 5.05 -3.63
N ARG A 33 16.75 4.48 -2.42
CA ARG A 33 15.71 4.14 -1.44
C ARG A 33 14.43 4.94 -1.68
N CYS A 34 13.48 4.36 -2.41
CA CYS A 34 12.11 4.82 -2.29
C CYS A 34 11.70 4.41 -0.87
N ASP A 35 11.76 5.36 0.05
CA ASP A 35 11.50 5.09 1.47
C ASP A 35 10.05 4.62 1.69
N PHE A 36 9.16 4.83 0.71
CA PHE A 36 7.76 4.44 0.73
C PHE A 36 7.53 3.27 -0.21
N GLN A 37 6.92 2.22 0.32
CA GLN A 37 6.50 1.04 -0.43
C GLN A 37 5.01 0.85 -0.21
N PRO A 38 4.17 0.85 -1.25
CA PRO A 38 2.75 0.61 -1.09
C PRO A 38 2.52 -0.86 -0.72
N LEU A 39 1.76 -1.06 0.35
CA LEU A 39 1.38 -2.37 0.87
C LEU A 39 -0.13 -2.48 0.82
N ALA A 40 -0.64 -3.54 0.21
CA ALA A 40 -2.07 -3.79 0.12
C ALA A 40 -2.63 -4.17 1.50
N VAL A 41 -3.78 -3.62 1.88
CA VAL A 41 -4.46 -3.96 3.13
C VAL A 41 -5.43 -5.11 2.86
N LEU A 42 -5.19 -6.25 3.50
CA LEU A 42 -6.00 -7.46 3.40
C LEU A 42 -6.65 -7.77 4.73
N GLY A 43 -7.92 -8.18 4.69
CA GLY A 43 -8.64 -8.61 5.88
C GLY A 43 -10.10 -8.93 5.60
N PRO A 44 -10.82 -9.63 6.50
CA PRO A 44 -12.22 -10.00 6.29
C PRO A 44 -13.16 -8.81 6.06
N CYS A 45 -12.86 -7.66 6.68
CA CYS A 45 -13.63 -6.43 6.55
C CYS A 45 -12.96 -5.39 5.64
N ALA A 46 -11.77 -5.67 5.10
CA ALA A 46 -11.06 -4.76 4.21
C ALA A 46 -11.60 -4.83 2.76
N ALA A 47 -11.21 -3.85 1.95
CA ALA A 47 -11.55 -3.84 0.53
C ALA A 47 -11.00 -5.07 -0.23
N TRP A 48 -9.83 -5.57 0.17
CA TRP A 48 -9.23 -6.79 -0.35
C TRP A 48 -9.33 -7.96 0.61
N GLN A 49 -9.79 -9.09 0.09
CA GLN A 49 -10.03 -10.33 0.83
C GLN A 49 -9.57 -11.51 -0.02
N GLU A 50 -9.01 -12.55 0.59
CA GLU A 50 -8.40 -13.65 -0.17
C GLU A 50 -9.38 -14.43 -1.04
N GLN A 51 -10.65 -14.55 -0.63
CA GLN A 51 -11.61 -15.47 -1.27
C GLN A 51 -12.87 -14.80 -1.81
N VAL A 52 -13.00 -13.48 -1.67
CA VAL A 52 -14.23 -12.76 -2.04
C VAL A 52 -13.86 -11.57 -2.90
N THR A 53 -14.56 -11.41 -4.03
CA THR A 53 -14.51 -10.20 -4.83
C THR A 53 -15.48 -9.17 -4.25
N ARG A 54 -15.01 -7.94 -4.04
CA ARG A 54 -15.85 -6.80 -3.65
C ARG A 54 -16.13 -5.93 -4.87
N SER A 55 -17.37 -5.45 -4.95
CA SER A 55 -17.79 -4.41 -5.86
C SER A 55 -17.74 -3.06 -5.17
N TYR A 56 -17.81 -1.99 -5.96
CA TYR A 56 -17.91 -0.63 -5.42
C TYR A 56 -19.17 -0.44 -4.55
N ALA A 57 -20.24 -1.20 -4.81
CA ALA A 57 -21.47 -1.14 -4.03
C ALA A 57 -21.33 -1.75 -2.63
N ASP A 58 -20.29 -2.56 -2.40
CA ASP A 58 -20.01 -3.17 -1.08
C ASP A 58 -19.25 -2.20 -0.15
N LEU A 59 -18.78 -1.05 -0.65
CA LEU A 59 -18.08 -0.02 0.12
C LEU A 59 -19.09 0.92 0.78
N THR A 60 -19.79 0.45 1.81
CA THR A 60 -20.92 1.18 2.42
C THR A 60 -20.50 2.43 3.18
N ASP A 61 -19.25 2.50 3.65
CA ASP A 61 -18.69 3.70 4.29
C ASP A 61 -18.25 4.78 3.28
N GLY A 62 -18.37 4.46 1.99
CA GLY A 62 -18.02 5.32 0.87
C GLY A 62 -16.55 5.16 0.46
N ALA A 63 -16.29 5.05 -0.84
CA ALA A 63 -14.95 4.73 -1.36
C ALA A 63 -13.87 5.76 -1.01
N SER A 64 -14.24 7.03 -0.78
CA SER A 64 -13.32 8.08 -0.32
C SER A 64 -12.92 7.94 1.14
N ASN A 65 -13.52 7.01 1.90
CA ASN A 65 -13.22 6.75 3.30
C ASN A 65 -12.54 5.38 3.52
N VAL A 66 -12.48 4.53 2.49
CA VAL A 66 -11.91 3.19 2.57
C VAL A 66 -10.48 3.19 2.05
N VAL A 67 -9.53 2.86 2.90
CA VAL A 67 -8.12 2.66 2.56
C VAL A 67 -7.93 1.28 1.95
N MET A 68 -7.27 1.27 0.79
CA MET A 68 -6.88 0.05 0.10
C MET A 68 -5.41 -0.29 0.34
N ALA A 69 -4.51 0.70 0.24
CA ALA A 69 -3.09 0.47 0.44
C ALA A 69 -2.46 1.56 1.31
N ILE A 70 -1.41 1.18 2.02
CA ILE A 70 -0.63 2.07 2.88
C ILE A 70 0.82 1.99 2.45
N ALA A 71 1.45 3.15 2.26
CA ALA A 71 2.90 3.23 2.12
C ALA A 71 3.49 3.93 3.33
N VAL A 72 4.18 3.19 4.20
CA VAL A 72 4.86 3.75 5.38
C VAL A 72 6.33 3.94 5.08
N ARG A 73 6.87 5.08 5.52
CA ARG A 73 8.29 5.36 5.40
C ARG A 73 9.12 4.33 6.16
N GLY A 74 10.12 3.75 5.50
CA GLY A 74 11.06 2.84 6.15
C GLY A 74 10.47 1.48 6.52
N SER A 75 9.40 1.04 5.86
CA SER A 75 8.78 -0.28 6.06
C SER A 75 9.74 -1.46 5.88
N GLY A 76 10.89 -1.23 5.24
CA GLY A 76 11.91 -2.25 4.99
C GLY A 76 11.52 -3.27 3.93
N VAL A 77 10.35 -3.09 3.30
CA VAL A 77 9.89 -3.96 2.21
C VAL A 77 10.68 -3.64 0.94
N ASP A 78 11.15 -4.67 0.26
CA ASP A 78 11.74 -4.53 -1.07
C ASP A 78 10.59 -4.42 -2.08
N PHE A 79 10.66 -3.45 -3.00
CA PHE A 79 9.65 -3.27 -4.05
C PHE A 79 9.45 -4.56 -4.88
N HIS A 80 10.49 -5.38 -5.02
CA HIS A 80 10.42 -6.65 -5.77
C HIS A 80 9.76 -7.80 -5.00
N GLU A 81 9.50 -7.61 -3.71
CA GLU A 81 8.87 -8.57 -2.83
C GLU A 81 7.59 -7.94 -2.29
N PRO A 82 6.52 -7.85 -3.12
CA PRO A 82 5.26 -7.28 -2.65
C PRO A 82 4.77 -8.05 -1.44
N LYS A 83 4.43 -7.31 -0.39
CA LYS A 83 3.91 -7.85 0.86
C LYS A 83 2.54 -7.27 1.16
N ASP A 84 1.75 -8.09 1.83
CA ASP A 84 0.42 -7.76 2.27
C ASP A 84 0.46 -7.28 3.72
N LEU A 85 -0.28 -6.19 4.00
CA LEU A 85 -0.62 -5.79 5.34
C LEU A 85 -1.89 -6.52 5.76
N VAL A 86 -1.80 -7.28 6.83
CA VAL A 86 -2.92 -8.08 7.31
C VAL A 86 -3.62 -7.33 8.45
N LEU A 87 -4.88 -6.97 8.23
CA LEU A 87 -5.80 -6.43 9.22
C LEU A 87 -6.53 -7.58 9.93
N ARG A 88 -6.39 -7.65 11.25
CA ARG A 88 -7.16 -8.57 12.11
C ARG A 88 -7.66 -7.82 13.32
N GLU A 89 -8.98 -7.84 13.54
CA GLU A 89 -9.62 -7.05 14.60
C GLU A 89 -9.16 -5.59 14.45
N ASP A 90 -8.35 -5.11 15.39
CA ASP A 90 -7.78 -3.77 15.39
C ASP A 90 -6.23 -3.79 15.36
N GLU A 91 -5.65 -4.74 14.63
CA GLU A 91 -4.21 -4.81 14.39
C GLU A 91 -3.86 -4.90 12.90
N LEU A 92 -3.02 -3.96 12.45
CA LEU A 92 -2.41 -3.96 11.13
C LEU A 92 -0.98 -4.49 11.23
N THR A 93 -0.71 -5.62 10.57
CA THR A 93 0.56 -6.33 10.70
C THR A 93 1.24 -6.58 9.35
N LEU A 94 2.57 -6.48 9.33
CA LEU A 94 3.45 -6.85 8.24
C LEU A 94 4.35 -7.99 8.72
N ASP A 95 4.29 -9.16 8.09
CA ASP A 95 5.01 -10.37 8.54
C ASP A 95 4.80 -10.71 10.04
N GLY A 96 3.60 -10.42 10.56
CA GLY A 96 3.25 -10.64 11.96
C GLY A 96 3.79 -9.60 12.94
N GLN A 97 4.47 -8.55 12.46
CA GLN A 97 4.87 -7.40 13.26
C GLN A 97 3.88 -6.25 13.08
N GLN A 98 3.51 -5.59 14.18
CA GLN A 98 2.63 -4.42 14.12
C GLN A 98 3.29 -3.29 13.32
N LEU A 99 2.54 -2.73 12.38
CA LEU A 99 3.00 -1.58 11.60
C LEU A 99 3.02 -0.32 12.47
N ASP A 100 4.12 0.43 12.41
CA ASP A 100 4.20 1.76 13.04
C ASP A 100 3.59 2.81 12.12
N THR A 101 2.38 3.28 12.46
CA THR A 101 1.64 4.31 11.72
C THR A 101 1.88 5.73 12.24
N SER A 102 2.83 5.91 13.17
CA SER A 102 3.24 7.22 13.68
C SER A 102 4.30 7.92 12.82
N GLN A 103 4.75 7.25 11.75
CA GLN A 103 5.69 7.77 10.77
C GLN A 103 4.97 8.43 9.60
N GLU A 104 5.74 9.13 8.76
CA GLU A 104 5.26 9.59 7.45
C GLU A 104 4.63 8.42 6.66
N LEU A 105 3.44 8.64 6.10
CA LEU A 105 2.76 7.63 5.30
C LEU A 105 1.86 8.22 4.21
N PHE A 106 1.61 7.40 3.19
CA PHE A 106 0.58 7.62 2.18
C PHE A 106 -0.55 6.62 2.35
N LEU A 107 -1.79 7.09 2.20
CA LEU A 107 -2.99 6.27 2.13
C LEU A 107 -3.53 6.35 0.71
N LEU A 108 -3.69 5.19 0.06
CA LEU A 108 -4.46 5.07 -1.17
C LEU A 108 -5.89 4.68 -0.81
N LEU A 109 -6.85 5.50 -1.23
CA LEU A 109 -8.27 5.30 -0.99
C LEU A 109 -8.93 4.55 -2.16
N ALA A 110 -10.12 3.98 -1.91
CA ALA A 110 -10.83 3.18 -2.90
C ALA A 110 -11.42 3.98 -4.07
N ASP A 111 -11.51 5.30 -3.94
CA ASP A 111 -11.82 6.22 -5.03
C ASP A 111 -10.59 6.57 -5.89
N GLY A 112 -9.41 6.05 -5.55
CA GLY A 112 -8.14 6.29 -6.23
C GLY A 112 -7.41 7.56 -5.79
N SER A 113 -7.97 8.34 -4.85
CA SER A 113 -7.26 9.47 -4.27
C SER A 113 -6.17 9.01 -3.30
N VAL A 114 -5.16 9.86 -3.13
CA VAL A 114 -4.04 9.61 -2.23
C VAL A 114 -3.96 10.73 -1.19
N ARG A 115 -3.79 10.36 0.06
CA ARG A 115 -3.54 11.30 1.17
C ARG A 115 -2.16 11.05 1.75
N TYR A 116 -1.50 12.12 2.14
CA TYR A 116 -0.18 12.10 2.78
C TYR A 116 -0.28 12.66 4.19
N TYR A 117 0.38 11.99 5.12
CA TYR A 117 0.48 12.38 6.51
C TYR A 117 1.95 12.45 6.90
N SER A 118 2.44 13.64 7.23
CA SER A 118 3.84 13.86 7.63
C SER A 118 4.17 13.33 9.01
N ASP A 119 3.19 13.32 9.91
CA ASP A 119 3.36 12.96 11.32
C ASP A 119 2.59 11.68 11.69
N GLY A 120 2.27 10.88 10.66
CA GLY A 120 1.45 9.69 10.78
C GLY A 120 -0.02 9.97 11.04
N ILE A 121 -0.73 8.91 11.44
CA ILE A 121 -2.16 8.94 11.72
C ILE A 121 -2.45 8.16 13.02
N PRO A 122 -3.23 8.73 13.95
CA PRO A 122 -3.68 8.00 15.13
C PRO A 122 -4.46 6.75 14.72
N LYS A 123 -4.31 5.66 15.49
CA LYS A 123 -5.00 4.40 15.19
C LYS A 123 -6.51 4.57 15.23
N GLU A 124 -7.00 5.41 16.14
CA GLU A 124 -8.41 5.70 16.31
C GLU A 124 -9.04 6.34 15.05
N VAL A 125 -8.23 7.00 14.22
CA VAL A 125 -8.68 7.58 12.95
C VAL A 125 -8.46 6.59 11.80
N LEU A 126 -7.30 5.94 11.74
CA LEU A 126 -6.94 5.05 10.64
C LEU A 126 -7.83 3.81 10.58
N TYR A 127 -8.11 3.18 11.71
CA TYR A 127 -8.71 1.85 11.74
C TYR A 127 -10.13 1.79 11.18
N PRO A 128 -11.03 2.74 11.51
CA PRO A 128 -12.32 2.84 10.82
C PRO A 128 -12.18 2.86 9.29
N MET A 129 -11.15 3.54 8.78
CA MET A 129 -10.89 3.66 7.35
C MET A 129 -10.36 2.37 6.70
N LEU A 130 -9.91 1.37 7.47
CA LEU A 130 -9.42 0.09 6.95
C LEU A 130 -10.54 -0.91 6.66
N THR A 131 -11.77 -0.57 7.02
CA THR A 131 -12.96 -1.41 6.82
C THR A 131 -13.89 -0.83 5.76
N ILE A 132 -14.71 -1.67 5.14
CA ILE A 132 -15.66 -1.25 4.09
C ILE A 132 -17.03 -0.83 4.65
N ASP A 133 -17.34 -1.26 5.88
CA ASP A 133 -18.67 -1.25 6.50
C ASP A 133 -18.65 -1.11 8.04
N GLY A 134 -17.64 -0.45 8.60
CA GLY A 134 -17.56 -0.18 10.04
C GLY A 134 -18.65 0.80 10.53
N GLY A 135 -19.10 1.70 9.65
CA GLY A 135 -20.17 2.66 9.92
C GLY A 135 -19.77 3.81 10.83
N GLU A 136 -18.50 3.90 11.25
CA GLU A 136 -17.98 5.05 11.97
C GLU A 136 -17.77 6.24 11.04
N LYS A 137 -17.86 7.44 11.62
CA LYS A 137 -17.57 8.66 10.89
C LYS A 137 -16.05 8.91 10.90
N VAL A 138 -15.45 8.91 9.72
CA VAL A 138 -14.04 9.33 9.56
C VAL A 138 -13.92 10.83 9.77
N ASP A 139 -13.09 11.23 10.73
CA ASP A 139 -12.68 12.61 10.93
C ASP A 139 -11.32 12.85 10.26
N TRP A 140 -11.34 13.64 9.19
CA TRP A 140 -10.16 13.89 8.37
C TRP A 140 -9.28 15.03 8.89
N ASP A 141 -9.80 15.84 9.80
CA ASP A 141 -9.18 17.10 10.26
C ASP A 141 -8.61 16.98 11.69
N TYR A 142 -8.22 15.77 12.09
CA TYR A 142 -7.73 15.46 13.44
C TYR A 142 -6.47 16.23 13.85
#